data_AF-A0A3A8QAV0-F1
#
_entry.id   AF-A0A3A8QAV0-F1
#
_cell.length_a   1.000
_cell.length_b   1.000
_cell.length_c   1.000
_cell.angle_alpha   90.00
_cell.angle_beta   90.00
_cell.angle_gamma   90.00
#
_symmetry.space_group_name_H-M   'P 1'
#
loop_
_entity.id
_entity.type
_entity.pdbx_description
1 polymer ?
#
loop_
_entity_poly.entity_id
_entity_poly.type
_entity_poly.pdbx_seq_one_letter_code
_entity_poly.pdbx_strand_id
1 'polypeptide(L)'
;MSTFHKSLLTASMALVGLNGCVYGFIYDSATGSAVEGVTVFVASGTCSGSGCGTGTPYQTTDSSGLYVFDAYGNHNGDDHVQLVMPASGEEALRLVYSRAGYRSVSVYHRPKYETMTQNGTDYQVSAVQSVYLCALNAVDTDGDGICDAAENQYGTNPNNSDTDGDRISDYAELYGYGGVDLRYWGANPLKKDVFVEVDYYADRKPSQGALDMVTAAFANAPVSNPNGSTGIALHLVLDSQIAAADAISNLDTGWVGVDSIKAKYFRPRRAPFFHYALFANTYGTTSSSGLSRGIPAHDLIVTLGGWSTPGGTELQQAGTLMHELGHNIGLRHGGNDDANYKPNYLSVMNYEYQTVGLRIDGVDSVLDYSRVRVASVSETSVNEVSAFAPIAPTTEADLARIGVRVNGVQRAGTASANLDINGSGAIQTASYAYNFNRDSDSVDFFPASQNDWLALVYDGAGQIGDGWLGTTQGLSRQQPFFVVPEKTDSCLTEQMLLKR
;
A
#
# COMPACT_ATOMS: atom_id res chain seq x y z
N MET A 1 -9.91 2.80 48.53
CA MET A 1 -9.88 3.94 47.59
C MET A 1 -8.75 3.70 46.61
N SER A 2 -9.07 3.22 45.41
CA SER A 2 -8.19 3.23 44.25
C SER A 2 -8.99 3.91 43.15
N THR A 3 -8.67 5.18 42.89
CA THR A 3 -9.24 6.02 41.86
C THR A 3 -8.57 5.68 40.53
N PHE A 4 -9.03 4.61 39.88
CA PHE A 4 -8.81 4.45 38.44
C PHE A 4 -9.74 5.42 37.71
N HIS A 5 -9.14 6.39 37.03
CA HIS A 5 -9.84 7.44 36.33
C HIS A 5 -10.59 6.90 35.10
N LYS A 6 -11.76 7.50 34.86
CA LYS A 6 -12.71 7.28 33.76
C LYS A 6 -12.19 7.90 32.45
N SER A 7 -11.28 7.26 31.73
CA SER A 7 -10.48 7.95 30.70
C SER A 7 -10.82 7.65 29.23
N LEU A 8 -11.72 6.69 28.92
CA LEU A 8 -11.95 6.26 27.52
C LEU A 8 -13.40 5.83 27.25
N LEU A 9 -14.05 6.43 26.24
CA LEU A 9 -15.37 6.01 25.73
C LEU A 9 -15.18 5.30 24.38
N THR A 10 -15.88 4.20 24.14
CA THR A 10 -15.95 3.51 22.83
C THR A 10 -17.22 3.92 22.10
N ALA A 11 -17.09 4.48 20.90
CA ALA A 11 -18.21 4.66 19.97
C ALA A 11 -18.11 3.58 18.88
N SER A 12 -19.06 2.65 18.85
CA SER A 12 -19.19 1.65 17.78
C SER A 12 -20.32 2.07 16.84
N MET A 13 -20.06 2.21 15.53
CA MET A 13 -21.09 2.60 14.57
C MET A 13 -21.31 1.54 13.50
N ALA A 14 -22.57 1.25 13.21
CA ALA A 14 -22.96 0.50 12.03
C ALA A 14 -24.00 1.35 11.29
N LEU A 15 -23.65 1.94 10.14
CA LEU A 15 -24.66 2.45 9.21
C LEU A 15 -25.51 1.23 8.86
N VAL A 16 -26.84 1.21 9.01
CA VAL A 16 -27.67 0.02 8.78
C VAL A 16 -28.99 0.45 8.13
N GLY A 17 -29.36 -0.15 7.00
CA GLY A 17 -30.38 0.42 6.13
C GLY A 17 -31.57 -0.48 5.89
N LEU A 18 -32.40 -0.63 6.91
CA LEU A 18 -33.85 -0.56 6.69
C LEU A 18 -34.33 0.69 7.40
N ASN A 19 -35.26 1.40 6.77
CA ASN A 19 -35.83 2.66 7.24
C ASN A 19 -34.88 3.88 7.15
N GLY A 20 -33.74 3.76 6.45
CA GLY A 20 -32.91 4.91 6.07
C GLY A 20 -32.28 5.67 7.21
N CYS A 21 -31.99 4.95 8.29
CA CYS A 21 -31.45 5.49 9.52
C CYS A 21 -29.99 5.07 9.68
N VAL A 22 -29.05 6.01 9.72
CA VAL A 22 -27.70 5.70 10.21
C VAL A 22 -27.78 5.58 11.72
N TYR A 23 -27.30 4.52 12.35
CA TYR A 23 -27.25 4.49 13.81
C TYR A 23 -25.91 4.01 14.34
N GLY A 24 -25.69 4.26 15.61
CA GLY A 24 -24.53 3.75 16.30
C GLY A 24 -24.78 3.73 17.79
N PHE A 25 -23.92 3.03 18.51
CA PHE A 25 -23.97 2.94 19.94
C PHE A 25 -22.67 3.44 20.55
N ILE A 26 -22.79 4.17 21.65
CA ILE A 26 -21.64 4.69 22.39
C ILE A 26 -21.68 4.16 23.81
N TYR A 27 -20.60 3.52 24.20
CA TYR A 27 -20.41 2.84 25.48
C TYR A 27 -19.14 3.33 26.18
N ASP A 28 -19.09 3.18 27.49
CA ASP A 28 -17.85 3.34 28.25
C ASP A 28 -16.98 2.09 28.00
N SER A 29 -15.75 2.29 27.54
CA SER A 29 -14.86 1.18 27.16
C SER A 29 -14.47 0.28 28.34
N ALA A 30 -14.43 0.84 29.55
CA ALA A 30 -14.01 0.12 30.75
C ALA A 30 -15.18 -0.66 31.39
N THR A 31 -16.39 -0.12 31.31
CA THR A 31 -17.57 -0.72 31.97
C THR A 31 -18.57 -1.36 31.02
N GLY A 32 -18.44 -1.15 29.70
CA GLY A 32 -19.40 -1.57 28.67
C GLY A 32 -20.77 -0.90 28.82
N SER A 33 -20.88 0.13 29.66
CA SER A 33 -22.17 0.77 29.96
C SER A 33 -22.52 1.81 28.90
N ALA A 34 -23.81 1.92 28.56
CA ALA A 34 -24.31 2.92 27.63
C ALA A 34 -23.97 4.36 28.07
N VAL A 35 -23.68 5.23 27.09
CA VAL A 35 -23.29 6.62 27.34
C VAL A 35 -24.26 7.57 26.64
N GLU A 36 -25.05 8.27 27.44
CA GLU A 36 -25.94 9.34 26.99
C GLU A 36 -25.18 10.66 26.77
N GLY A 37 -25.69 11.49 25.85
CA GLY A 37 -25.25 12.87 25.68
C GLY A 37 -23.99 13.05 24.83
N VAL A 38 -23.63 12.06 24.01
CA VAL A 38 -22.55 12.20 23.01
C VAL A 38 -23.15 12.67 21.70
N THR A 39 -22.62 13.75 21.14
CA THR A 39 -23.07 14.29 19.87
C THR A 39 -22.24 13.74 18.73
N VAL A 40 -22.89 13.16 17.73
CA VAL A 40 -22.28 12.76 16.46
C VAL A 40 -22.79 13.70 15.38
N PHE A 41 -21.88 14.31 14.60
CA PHE A 41 -22.24 15.22 13.52
C PHE A 41 -21.56 14.84 12.21
N VAL A 42 -22.31 14.94 11.11
CA VAL A 42 -21.78 14.72 9.74
C VAL A 42 -21.27 16.06 9.22
N ALA A 43 -19.99 16.33 9.44
CA ALA A 43 -19.35 17.61 9.13
C ALA A 43 -19.23 17.88 7.61
N SER A 44 -19.00 16.84 6.82
CA SER A 44 -19.01 16.92 5.35
C SER A 44 -19.65 15.65 4.80
N GLY A 45 -20.84 15.79 4.22
CA GLY A 45 -21.63 14.70 3.67
C GLY A 45 -22.97 15.24 3.19
N THR A 46 -23.60 14.55 2.25
CA THR A 46 -24.93 14.87 1.75
C THR A 46 -25.84 13.67 1.97
N CYS A 47 -27.03 13.91 2.51
CA CYS A 47 -28.08 12.91 2.46
C CYS A 47 -28.61 12.83 1.01
N SER A 48 -28.88 11.61 0.52
CA SER A 48 -29.51 11.40 -0.78
C SER A 48 -31.02 11.23 -0.61
N GLY A 49 -31.85 12.08 -1.23
CA GLY A 49 -33.31 11.93 -1.26
C GLY A 49 -34.11 13.24 -1.19
N SER A 50 -35.43 13.17 -1.33
CA SER A 50 -36.32 14.32 -1.18
C SER A 50 -36.49 14.68 0.30
N GLY A 51 -35.87 15.79 0.73
CA GLY A 51 -36.04 16.37 2.06
C GLY A 51 -34.78 16.42 2.94
N CYS A 52 -33.59 16.45 2.37
CA CYS A 52 -32.43 16.84 3.17
C CYS A 52 -32.65 18.29 3.64
N GLY A 53 -32.88 18.50 4.94
CA GLY A 53 -32.95 19.84 5.50
C GLY A 53 -31.68 20.65 5.20
N THR A 54 -31.74 21.97 5.25
CA THR A 54 -30.61 22.85 4.91
C THR A 54 -29.52 22.92 6.01
N GLY A 55 -29.53 22.02 7.00
CA GLY A 55 -28.65 22.02 8.16
C GLY A 55 -27.77 20.78 8.26
N THR A 56 -26.64 20.91 8.96
CA THR A 56 -25.70 19.81 9.24
C THR A 56 -26.40 18.77 10.13
N PRO A 57 -26.60 17.53 9.69
CA PRO A 57 -27.26 16.53 10.52
C PRO A 57 -26.36 16.19 11.72
N TYR A 58 -26.89 16.39 12.93
CA TYR A 58 -26.29 15.95 14.19
C TYR A 58 -27.31 15.15 15.00
N GLN A 59 -26.82 14.19 15.78
CA GLN A 59 -27.62 13.37 16.69
C GLN A 59 -26.92 13.27 18.03
N THR A 60 -27.69 13.09 19.10
CA THR A 60 -27.15 12.87 20.44
C THR A 60 -27.60 11.51 20.95
N THR A 61 -26.70 10.77 21.60
CA THR A 61 -27.03 9.46 22.15
C THR A 61 -28.06 9.55 23.26
N ASP A 62 -29.01 8.62 23.25
CA ASP A 62 -29.98 8.43 24.32
C ASP A 62 -29.40 7.63 25.50
N SER A 63 -30.24 7.34 26.51
CA SER A 63 -29.85 6.56 27.70
C SER A 63 -29.37 5.13 27.43
N SER A 64 -29.67 4.56 26.24
CA SER A 64 -29.17 3.27 25.78
C SER A 64 -27.83 3.39 25.02
N GLY A 65 -27.33 4.61 24.84
CA GLY A 65 -26.13 4.91 24.07
C GLY A 65 -26.39 4.97 22.57
N LEU A 66 -27.64 4.78 22.12
CA LEU A 66 -28.03 4.78 20.72
C LEU A 66 -28.16 6.21 20.19
N TYR A 67 -27.56 6.47 19.03
CA TYR A 67 -27.89 7.63 18.19
C TYR A 67 -28.38 7.16 16.84
N VAL A 68 -29.32 7.88 16.23
CA VAL A 68 -29.91 7.53 14.93
C VAL A 68 -30.01 8.78 14.06
N PHE A 69 -29.20 8.91 13.02
CA PHE A 69 -29.45 9.87 11.94
C PHE A 69 -30.58 9.34 11.07
N ASP A 70 -31.78 9.74 11.46
CA ASP A 70 -32.94 9.80 10.61
C ASP A 70 -33.03 11.24 10.09
N ALA A 71 -33.06 11.44 8.77
CA ALA A 71 -33.19 12.79 8.21
C ALA A 71 -34.54 13.45 8.58
N TYR A 72 -35.53 12.69 9.08
CA TYR A 72 -36.86 13.19 9.43
C TYR A 72 -37.56 12.63 10.67
N GLY A 73 -36.94 11.72 11.42
CA GLY A 73 -37.53 11.14 12.64
C GLY A 73 -38.88 10.46 12.40
N ASN A 74 -38.90 9.32 11.72
CA ASN A 74 -40.01 8.35 11.63
C ASN A 74 -41.40 8.95 11.35
N HIS A 75 -41.47 10.12 10.70
CA HIS A 75 -42.73 10.86 10.52
C HIS A 75 -43.40 10.60 9.16
N ASN A 76 -42.66 10.06 8.17
CA ASN A 76 -43.09 10.01 6.76
C ASN A 76 -43.09 8.61 6.10
N GLY A 77 -42.93 7.53 6.88
CA GLY A 77 -43.04 6.14 6.38
C GLY A 77 -41.85 5.63 5.55
N ASP A 78 -41.85 4.32 5.31
CA ASP A 78 -40.72 3.52 4.80
C ASP A 78 -40.25 3.85 3.37
N ASP A 79 -41.01 4.65 2.62
CA ASP A 79 -40.74 4.96 1.20
C ASP A 79 -39.70 6.10 0.99
N HIS A 80 -39.17 6.70 2.07
CA HIS A 80 -38.33 7.91 2.01
C HIS A 80 -36.90 7.74 2.59
N VAL A 81 -36.37 6.52 2.60
CA VAL A 81 -35.03 6.16 3.11
C VAL A 81 -33.92 7.00 2.46
N GLN A 82 -33.09 7.68 3.27
CA GLN A 82 -31.96 8.48 2.79
C GLN A 82 -30.62 7.91 3.30
N LEU A 83 -29.68 7.66 2.39
CA LEU A 83 -28.31 7.27 2.74
C LEU A 83 -27.44 8.53 2.90
N VAL A 84 -26.49 8.48 3.84
CA VAL A 84 -25.49 9.54 3.97
C VAL A 84 -24.34 9.18 3.03
N MET A 85 -24.08 10.05 2.07
CA MET A 85 -23.05 9.86 1.05
C MET A 85 -22.01 10.97 1.16
N PRO A 86 -20.78 10.74 0.67
CA PRO A 86 -19.83 11.83 0.45
C PRO A 86 -20.47 12.93 -0.42
N ALA A 87 -20.22 14.19 -0.09
CA ALA A 87 -20.69 15.31 -0.90
C ALA A 87 -20.03 15.29 -2.29
N SER A 88 -20.61 16.01 -3.26
CA SER A 88 -20.00 16.16 -4.59
C SER A 88 -18.58 16.73 -4.47
N GLY A 89 -17.59 16.05 -5.07
CA GLY A 89 -16.17 16.40 -4.96
C GLY A 89 -15.48 15.93 -3.67
N GLU A 90 -16.16 15.16 -2.81
CA GLU A 90 -15.58 14.47 -1.65
C GLU A 90 -15.43 12.98 -1.91
N GLU A 91 -14.39 12.36 -1.33
CA GLU A 91 -14.19 10.90 -1.41
C GLU A 91 -14.80 10.14 -0.24
N ALA A 92 -14.89 10.80 0.91
CA ALA A 92 -15.41 10.27 2.15
C ALA A 92 -16.30 11.31 2.84
N LEU A 93 -17.24 10.83 3.66
CA LEU A 93 -17.93 11.69 4.60
C LEU A 93 -17.06 11.90 5.84
N ARG A 94 -17.20 13.04 6.53
CA ARG A 94 -16.51 13.30 7.80
C ARG A 94 -17.51 13.23 8.94
N LEU A 95 -17.38 12.20 9.75
CA LEU A 95 -18.10 12.04 11.02
C LEU A 95 -17.27 12.67 12.11
N VAL A 96 -17.93 13.36 13.04
CA VAL A 96 -17.23 13.89 14.21
C VAL A 96 -18.01 13.55 15.46
N TYR A 97 -17.31 12.98 16.42
CA TYR A 97 -17.82 12.58 17.71
C TYR A 97 -17.36 13.60 18.74
N SER A 98 -18.28 14.16 19.51
CA SER A 98 -18.00 15.20 20.49
C SER A 98 -18.80 15.00 21.77
N ARG A 99 -18.15 15.21 22.91
CA ARG A 99 -18.76 15.22 24.23
C ARG A 99 -18.01 16.17 25.14
N ALA A 100 -18.73 16.95 25.95
CA ALA A 100 -18.11 17.82 26.94
C ALA A 100 -17.17 17.02 27.88
N GLY A 101 -15.94 17.50 28.07
CA GLY A 101 -14.90 16.83 28.86
C GLY A 101 -14.03 15.84 28.07
N TYR A 102 -14.33 15.61 26.79
CA TYR A 102 -13.57 14.73 25.90
C TYR A 102 -13.07 15.49 24.67
N ARG A 103 -11.97 15.00 24.08
CA ARG A 103 -11.48 15.45 22.79
C ARG A 103 -12.45 15.00 21.71
N SER A 104 -12.75 15.88 20.77
CA SER A 104 -13.55 15.50 19.60
C SER A 104 -12.69 14.67 18.64
N VAL A 105 -13.25 13.60 18.09
CA VAL A 105 -12.57 12.75 17.11
C VAL A 105 -13.28 12.88 15.76
N SER A 106 -12.51 13.11 14.70
CA SER A 106 -13.03 13.17 13.33
C SER A 106 -12.64 11.92 12.57
N VAL A 107 -13.60 11.23 11.98
CA VAL A 107 -13.39 10.04 11.17
C VAL A 107 -13.89 10.29 9.76
N TYR A 108 -13.01 10.09 8.79
CA TYR A 108 -13.38 9.95 7.40
C TYR A 108 -13.86 8.53 7.16
N HIS A 109 -15.02 8.42 6.54
CA HIS A 109 -15.61 7.16 6.18
C HIS A 109 -16.12 7.22 4.74
N ARG A 110 -15.73 6.26 3.91
CA ARG A 110 -16.33 6.07 2.59
C ARG A 110 -17.37 4.95 2.71
N PRO A 111 -18.67 5.26 2.65
CA PRO A 111 -19.69 4.24 2.83
C PRO A 111 -19.61 3.14 1.78
N LYS A 112 -19.48 1.91 2.26
CA LYS A 112 -19.72 0.68 1.51
C LYS A 112 -20.94 0.01 2.12
N TYR A 113 -22.11 0.22 1.52
CA TYR A 113 -23.36 -0.36 1.99
C TYR A 113 -23.49 -1.81 1.50
N GLU A 114 -23.73 -2.72 2.42
CA GLU A 114 -23.89 -4.15 2.19
C GLU A 114 -25.25 -4.61 2.73
N THR A 115 -25.97 -5.43 1.96
CA THR A 115 -27.25 -5.97 2.41
C THR A 115 -27.05 -7.03 3.49
N MET A 116 -27.60 -6.80 4.68
CA MET A 116 -27.66 -7.75 5.79
C MET A 116 -29.11 -8.15 6.06
N THR A 117 -29.44 -9.43 6.01
CA THR A 117 -30.79 -9.90 6.36
C THR A 117 -30.86 -10.24 7.85
N GLN A 118 -31.73 -9.57 8.60
CA GLN A 118 -32.03 -9.91 10.00
C GLN A 118 -33.54 -10.09 10.17
N ASN A 119 -33.96 -11.21 10.79
CA ASN A 119 -35.37 -11.55 11.02
C ASN A 119 -36.26 -11.50 9.75
N GLY A 120 -35.69 -11.79 8.58
CA GLY A 120 -36.40 -11.75 7.30
C GLY A 120 -36.55 -10.36 6.68
N THR A 121 -35.82 -9.36 7.19
CA THR A 121 -35.79 -7.99 6.65
C THR A 121 -34.35 -7.64 6.24
N ASP A 122 -34.16 -7.07 5.05
CA ASP A 122 -32.86 -6.72 4.45
C ASP A 122 -32.38 -5.29 4.74
N TYR A 123 -31.27 -5.13 5.46
CA TYR A 123 -30.71 -3.86 5.89
C TYR A 123 -29.46 -3.47 5.07
N GLN A 124 -29.35 -2.24 4.56
CA GLN A 124 -28.15 -1.69 3.91
C GLN A 124 -27.12 -1.16 4.91
N VAL A 125 -26.11 -1.95 5.22
CA VAL A 125 -25.16 -1.69 6.30
C VAL A 125 -23.81 -1.22 5.79
N SER A 126 -23.31 -0.09 6.28
CA SER A 126 -21.90 0.28 6.15
C SER A 126 -21.27 0.40 7.54
N ALA A 127 -20.40 -0.55 7.89
CA ALA A 127 -19.75 -0.52 9.19
C ALA A 127 -18.77 0.66 9.27
N VAL A 128 -18.77 1.35 10.40
CA VAL A 128 -17.67 2.25 10.77
C VAL A 128 -16.98 1.67 11.98
N GLN A 129 -15.68 1.79 11.95
CA GLN A 129 -14.79 1.38 13.01
C GLN A 129 -15.20 1.94 14.36
N SER A 130 -14.78 1.23 15.40
CA SER A 130 -14.90 1.73 16.76
C SER A 130 -13.96 2.92 16.97
N VAL A 131 -14.50 4.03 17.48
CA VAL A 131 -13.78 5.27 17.75
C VAL A 131 -13.67 5.46 19.25
N TYR A 132 -12.46 5.71 19.77
CA TYR A 132 -12.30 5.99 21.20
C TYR A 132 -12.19 7.49 21.48
N LEU A 133 -13.07 8.04 22.33
CA LEU A 133 -12.97 9.42 22.77
C LEU A 133 -12.11 9.50 24.04
N CYS A 134 -11.02 10.23 23.93
CA CYS A 134 -10.10 10.50 25.02
C CYS A 134 -10.58 11.68 25.88
N ALA A 135 -10.43 11.60 27.21
CA ALA A 135 -10.64 12.76 28.07
C ALA A 135 -9.71 13.92 27.66
N LEU A 136 -10.10 15.18 27.88
CA LEU A 136 -9.29 16.34 27.48
C LEU A 136 -7.86 16.30 28.05
N ASN A 137 -7.70 15.79 29.27
CA ASN A 137 -6.44 15.66 29.99
C ASN A 137 -5.78 14.27 29.86
N ALA A 138 -6.26 13.41 28.97
CA ALA A 138 -5.60 12.13 28.70
C ALA A 138 -4.19 12.37 28.16
N VAL A 139 -3.25 11.49 28.50
CA VAL A 139 -1.89 11.53 27.93
C VAL A 139 -1.94 10.99 26.50
N ASP A 140 -1.15 11.62 25.64
CA ASP A 140 -0.92 11.28 24.23
C ASP A 140 0.59 11.50 24.08
N THR A 141 1.33 10.40 24.15
CA THR A 141 2.76 10.41 24.45
C THR A 141 3.62 10.75 23.22
N ASP A 142 3.22 10.32 22.03
CA ASP A 142 3.88 10.68 20.75
C ASP A 142 3.24 11.85 20.01
N GLY A 143 2.04 12.29 20.41
CA GLY A 143 1.39 13.49 19.92
C GLY A 143 0.74 13.33 18.55
N ASP A 144 0.36 12.12 18.16
CA ASP A 144 -0.32 11.82 16.89
C ASP A 144 -1.82 12.18 16.90
N GLY A 145 -2.38 12.44 18.09
CA GLY A 145 -3.79 12.79 18.32
C GLY A 145 -4.63 11.65 18.87
N ILE A 146 -4.04 10.48 19.11
CA ILE A 146 -4.62 9.33 19.79
C ILE A 146 -4.01 9.27 21.21
N CYS A 147 -4.84 9.14 22.24
CA CYS A 147 -4.30 9.01 23.61
C CYS A 147 -3.79 7.59 23.87
N ASP A 148 -2.79 7.45 24.76
CA ASP A 148 -2.19 6.17 25.14
C ASP A 148 -3.25 5.10 25.48
N ALA A 149 -4.34 5.50 26.14
CA ALA A 149 -5.42 4.60 26.50
C ALA A 149 -6.23 4.08 25.30
N ALA A 150 -6.41 4.90 24.25
CA ALA A 150 -7.06 4.51 22.99
C ALA A 150 -6.14 3.62 22.16
N GLU A 151 -4.85 3.96 22.08
CA GLU A 151 -3.84 3.17 21.36
C GLU A 151 -3.73 1.75 21.93
N ASN A 152 -3.75 1.61 23.26
CA ASN A 152 -3.83 0.29 23.91
C ASN A 152 -5.05 -0.53 23.49
N GLN A 153 -6.17 0.10 23.10
CA GLN A 153 -7.34 -0.61 22.57
C GLN A 153 -7.22 -0.94 21.08
N TYR A 154 -6.51 -0.11 20.32
CA TYR A 154 -6.21 -0.37 18.90
C TYR A 154 -5.05 -1.36 18.72
N GLY A 155 -4.21 -1.54 19.74
CA GLY A 155 -2.97 -2.32 19.66
C GLY A 155 -1.79 -1.54 19.09
N THR A 156 -1.94 -0.22 18.89
CA THR A 156 -0.87 0.67 18.45
C THR A 156 0.06 1.02 19.61
N ASN A 157 1.24 1.59 19.31
CA ASN A 157 2.29 1.86 20.27
C ASN A 157 2.28 3.33 20.74
N PRO A 158 1.97 3.61 22.02
CA PRO A 158 1.90 4.98 22.55
C PRO A 158 3.13 5.88 22.46
N ASN A 159 4.26 5.34 22.01
CA ASN A 159 5.50 6.10 21.88
C ASN A 159 5.93 6.23 20.42
N ASN A 160 5.07 5.89 19.47
CA ASN A 160 5.37 5.87 18.06
C ASN A 160 4.11 6.14 17.21
N SER A 161 4.04 7.35 16.65
CA SER A 161 2.90 7.85 15.87
C SER A 161 2.60 7.08 14.58
N ASP A 162 3.48 6.16 14.17
CA ASP A 162 3.41 5.30 12.98
C ASP A 162 3.87 3.92 13.42
N THR A 163 2.96 3.13 14.00
CA THR A 163 3.29 1.94 14.78
C THR A 163 4.01 0.89 13.94
N ASP A 164 3.62 0.70 12.69
CA ASP A 164 4.27 -0.27 11.82
C ASP A 164 5.48 0.29 11.07
N GLY A 165 5.57 1.60 10.84
CA GLY A 165 6.70 2.33 10.27
C GLY A 165 6.65 2.51 8.75
N ASP A 166 5.47 2.63 8.14
CA ASP A 166 5.27 2.81 6.69
C ASP A 166 5.11 4.27 6.25
N ARG A 167 5.27 5.22 7.18
CA ARG A 167 5.13 6.69 7.06
C ARG A 167 3.71 7.22 7.12
N ILE A 168 2.70 6.38 7.25
CA ILE A 168 1.33 6.80 7.50
C ILE A 168 1.10 6.72 9.01
N SER A 169 0.53 7.77 9.62
CA SER A 169 0.30 7.75 11.06
C SER A 169 -0.84 6.80 11.45
N ASP A 170 -0.78 6.28 12.68
CA ASP A 170 -1.85 5.48 13.27
C ASP A 170 -3.19 6.25 13.20
N TYR A 171 -3.15 7.58 13.42
CA TYR A 171 -4.29 8.47 13.25
C TYR A 171 -4.86 8.44 11.82
N ALA A 172 -4.02 8.56 10.79
CA ALA A 172 -4.48 8.57 9.41
C ALA A 172 -5.02 7.19 8.97
N GLU A 173 -4.38 6.11 9.40
CA GLU A 173 -4.83 4.75 9.08
C GLU A 173 -6.12 4.39 9.81
N LEU A 174 -6.28 4.80 11.06
CA LEU A 174 -7.53 4.60 11.79
C LEU A 174 -8.60 5.57 11.32
N TYR A 175 -8.38 6.87 11.37
CA TYR A 175 -9.46 7.84 11.20
C TYR A 175 -9.56 8.44 9.80
N GLY A 176 -8.61 8.15 8.92
CA GLY A 176 -8.47 8.87 7.66
C GLY A 176 -8.01 10.32 7.87
N TYR A 177 -7.62 10.97 6.78
CA TYR A 177 -7.11 12.34 6.83
C TYR A 177 -7.40 13.09 5.53
N GLY A 178 -7.61 14.40 5.64
CA GLY A 178 -7.71 15.28 4.47
C GLY A 178 -8.86 14.98 3.49
N GLY A 179 -9.87 14.20 3.89
CA GLY A 179 -10.96 13.76 3.01
C GLY A 179 -10.80 12.33 2.47
N VAL A 180 -9.76 11.61 2.87
CA VAL A 180 -9.48 10.23 2.46
C VAL A 180 -9.77 9.27 3.62
N ASP A 181 -10.51 8.20 3.34
CA ASP A 181 -10.66 7.05 4.23
C ASP A 181 -9.70 5.95 3.76
N LEU A 182 -8.56 5.80 4.44
CA LEU A 182 -7.54 4.80 4.07
C LEU A 182 -7.99 3.37 4.36
N ARG A 183 -8.88 3.17 5.34
CA ARG A 183 -9.41 1.85 5.70
C ARG A 183 -10.36 1.29 4.68
N TYR A 184 -11.05 2.17 3.95
CA TYR A 184 -11.81 1.75 2.78
C TYR A 184 -10.95 0.96 1.80
N TRP A 185 -9.65 1.29 1.72
CA TRP A 185 -8.67 0.61 0.89
C TRP A 185 -7.92 -0.52 1.61
N GLY A 186 -8.14 -0.70 2.91
CA GLY A 186 -7.55 -1.80 3.69
C GLY A 186 -6.35 -1.43 4.55
N ALA A 187 -6.16 -0.14 4.86
CA ALA A 187 -5.10 0.31 5.76
C ALA A 187 -5.13 -0.38 7.12
N ASN A 188 -3.98 -0.61 7.72
CA ASN A 188 -3.82 -1.26 9.01
C ASN A 188 -2.57 -0.76 9.75
N PRO A 189 -2.72 -0.03 10.87
CA PRO A 189 -1.59 0.57 11.59
C PRO A 189 -0.62 -0.43 12.23
N LEU A 190 -0.93 -1.73 12.13
CA LEU A 190 -0.12 -2.82 12.62
C LEU A 190 0.47 -3.66 11.49
N LYS A 191 0.37 -3.23 10.23
CA LYS A 191 0.92 -3.90 9.04
C LYS A 191 1.13 -2.90 7.90
N LYS A 192 2.41 -2.77 7.52
CA LYS A 192 2.85 -1.83 6.49
C LYS A 192 1.98 -1.84 5.26
N ASP A 193 1.58 -0.65 4.85
CA ASP A 193 0.80 -0.37 3.66
C ASP A 193 1.59 0.40 2.62
N VAL A 194 1.28 0.15 1.35
CA VAL A 194 1.73 0.98 0.22
C VAL A 194 0.54 1.20 -0.68
N PHE A 195 0.10 2.45 -0.83
CA PHE A 195 -1.00 2.80 -1.72
C PHE A 195 -0.47 3.29 -3.07
N VAL A 196 -1.05 2.76 -4.16
CA VAL A 196 -0.74 3.19 -5.52
C VAL A 196 -2.05 3.42 -6.26
N GLU A 197 -2.26 4.64 -6.73
CA GLU A 197 -3.32 4.91 -7.70
C GLU A 197 -2.80 4.56 -9.09
N VAL A 198 -3.56 3.74 -9.81
CA VAL A 198 -3.21 3.25 -11.14
C VAL A 198 -4.20 3.79 -12.16
N ASP A 199 -3.72 4.71 -12.98
CA ASP A 199 -4.42 5.20 -14.16
C ASP A 199 -3.88 4.53 -15.42
N TYR A 200 -4.71 4.49 -16.47
CA TYR A 200 -4.35 3.77 -17.69
C TYR A 200 -4.97 4.37 -18.94
N TYR A 201 -4.27 4.26 -20.07
CA TYR A 201 -4.86 4.51 -21.39
C TYR A 201 -5.81 3.37 -21.76
N ALA A 202 -6.81 3.63 -22.61
CA ALA A 202 -7.88 2.68 -22.94
C ALA A 202 -7.40 1.25 -23.25
N ASP A 203 -6.36 1.11 -24.08
CA ASP A 203 -5.79 -0.19 -24.46
C ASP A 203 -4.55 -0.59 -23.63
N ARG A 204 -4.37 0.03 -22.47
CA ARG A 204 -3.23 -0.16 -21.55
C ARG A 204 -3.67 -0.51 -20.13
N LYS A 205 -4.95 -0.85 -19.94
CA LYS A 205 -5.43 -1.34 -18.65
C LYS A 205 -4.58 -2.55 -18.23
N PRO A 206 -3.92 -2.52 -17.05
CA PRO A 206 -3.20 -3.68 -16.56
C PRO A 206 -4.15 -4.86 -16.39
N SER A 207 -3.66 -6.04 -16.72
CA SER A 207 -4.39 -7.28 -16.47
C SER A 207 -4.47 -7.58 -14.97
N GLN A 208 -5.53 -8.26 -14.55
CA GLN A 208 -5.71 -8.62 -13.13
C GLN A 208 -4.57 -9.50 -12.62
N GLY A 209 -4.14 -10.49 -13.41
CA GLY A 209 -3.02 -11.35 -13.02
C GLY A 209 -1.70 -10.59 -12.87
N ALA A 210 -1.49 -9.51 -13.64
CA ALA A 210 -0.32 -8.67 -13.45
C ALA A 210 -0.33 -7.95 -12.10
N LEU A 211 -1.48 -7.39 -11.71
CA LEU A 211 -1.65 -6.75 -10.40
C LEU A 211 -1.49 -7.79 -9.27
N ASP A 212 -2.12 -8.95 -9.39
CA ASP A 212 -2.07 -10.04 -8.40
C ASP A 212 -0.64 -10.53 -8.17
N MET A 213 0.18 -10.63 -9.21
CA MET A 213 1.59 -11.02 -9.09
C MET A 213 2.40 -10.03 -8.25
N VAL A 214 2.21 -8.72 -8.45
CA VAL A 214 2.94 -7.70 -7.68
C VAL A 214 2.43 -7.67 -6.24
N THR A 215 1.12 -7.69 -6.02
CA THR A 215 0.55 -7.73 -4.66
C THR A 215 0.99 -9.00 -3.91
N ALA A 216 1.04 -10.15 -4.57
CA ALA A 216 1.55 -11.38 -3.97
C ALA A 216 3.03 -11.30 -3.61
N ALA A 217 3.87 -10.63 -4.41
CA ALA A 217 5.27 -10.43 -4.08
C ALA A 217 5.45 -9.62 -2.78
N PHE A 218 4.70 -8.51 -2.64
CA PHE A 218 4.70 -7.69 -1.43
C PHE A 218 4.11 -8.41 -0.22
N ALA A 219 3.01 -9.15 -0.39
CA ALA A 219 2.42 -9.96 0.68
C ALA A 219 3.38 -11.05 1.18
N ASN A 220 4.23 -11.59 0.30
CA ASN A 220 5.26 -12.58 0.64
C ASN A 220 6.58 -11.95 1.11
N ALA A 221 6.69 -10.62 1.21
CA ALA A 221 7.91 -9.96 1.63
C ALA A 221 8.32 -10.41 3.04
N PRO A 222 9.62 -10.65 3.31
CA PRO A 222 10.11 -11.06 4.62
C PRO A 222 10.25 -9.86 5.58
N VAL A 223 9.18 -9.07 5.67
CA VAL A 223 9.09 -7.87 6.51
C VAL A 223 8.13 -8.17 7.65
N SER A 224 8.56 -8.03 8.89
CA SER A 224 7.74 -8.31 10.08
C SER A 224 6.93 -7.07 10.47
N ASN A 225 5.74 -7.30 11.03
CA ASN A 225 4.82 -6.25 11.43
C ASN A 225 4.45 -6.36 12.93
N PRO A 226 3.99 -5.25 13.56
CA PRO A 226 3.58 -5.23 14.97
C PRO A 226 2.51 -6.26 15.35
N ASN A 227 1.57 -6.58 14.44
CA ASN A 227 0.56 -7.62 14.67
C ASN A 227 1.10 -9.07 14.61
N GLY A 228 2.40 -9.26 14.38
CA GLY A 228 3.04 -10.57 14.27
C GLY A 228 2.95 -11.21 12.88
N SER A 229 2.27 -10.59 11.92
CA SER A 229 2.27 -11.01 10.52
C SER A 229 3.57 -10.62 9.81
N THR A 230 3.77 -11.19 8.62
CA THR A 230 4.80 -10.74 7.68
C THR A 230 4.21 -10.24 6.37
N GLY A 231 4.99 -9.49 5.61
CA GLY A 231 4.62 -8.94 4.31
C GLY A 231 4.23 -7.47 4.41
N ILE A 232 4.02 -6.87 3.24
CA ILE A 232 3.53 -5.51 3.08
C ILE A 232 2.20 -5.62 2.34
N ALA A 233 1.19 -4.89 2.79
CA ALA A 233 -0.07 -4.76 2.08
C ALA A 233 0.08 -3.72 0.97
N LEU A 234 0.13 -4.19 -0.28
CA LEU A 234 0.18 -3.32 -1.45
C LEU A 234 -1.24 -3.10 -2.00
N HIS A 235 -1.69 -1.85 -1.95
CA HIS A 235 -3.03 -1.42 -2.35
C HIS A 235 -2.97 -0.78 -3.74
N LEU A 236 -3.11 -1.59 -4.78
CA LEU A 236 -3.20 -1.13 -6.16
C LEU A 236 -4.65 -0.71 -6.47
N VAL A 237 -4.90 0.60 -6.46
CA VAL A 237 -6.22 1.20 -6.73
C VAL A 237 -6.31 1.58 -8.19
N LEU A 238 -6.96 0.73 -8.98
CA LEU A 238 -7.25 1.03 -10.38
C LEU A 238 -8.38 2.08 -10.46
N ASP A 239 -8.05 3.31 -10.84
CA ASP A 239 -8.99 4.45 -10.83
C ASP A 239 -9.46 4.82 -12.25
N SER A 240 -8.71 5.66 -12.96
CA SER A 240 -9.21 6.29 -14.19
C SER A 240 -8.66 5.69 -15.48
N GLN A 241 -9.58 5.43 -16.41
CA GLN A 241 -9.21 5.32 -17.83
C GLN A 241 -9.05 6.73 -18.41
N ILE A 242 -7.84 7.07 -18.84
CA ILE A 242 -7.54 8.37 -19.45
C ILE A 242 -8.34 8.54 -20.75
N ALA A 243 -9.03 9.66 -20.88
CA ALA A 243 -9.78 9.98 -22.09
C ALA A 243 -8.84 10.14 -23.29
N ALA A 244 -9.29 9.70 -24.47
CA ALA A 244 -8.48 9.76 -25.70
C ALA A 244 -8.00 11.19 -26.06
N ALA A 245 -8.74 12.22 -25.67
CA ALA A 245 -8.36 13.62 -25.89
C ALA A 245 -7.20 14.10 -25.00
N ASP A 246 -6.96 13.45 -23.86
CA ASP A 246 -5.87 13.78 -22.94
C ASP A 246 -4.67 12.81 -23.08
N ALA A 247 -4.84 11.70 -23.79
CA ALA A 247 -3.78 10.72 -24.00
C ALA A 247 -2.66 11.28 -24.89
N ILE A 248 -1.43 11.18 -24.41
CA ILE A 248 -0.22 11.64 -25.10
C ILE A 248 0.43 10.43 -25.76
N SER A 249 0.64 10.48 -27.08
CA SER A 249 1.13 9.33 -27.84
C SER A 249 2.51 8.85 -27.38
N ASN A 250 3.42 9.80 -27.11
CA ASN A 250 4.75 9.55 -26.57
C ASN A 250 5.04 10.56 -25.47
N LEU A 251 5.10 10.11 -24.23
CA LEU A 251 5.37 10.95 -23.06
C LEU A 251 6.81 11.49 -23.11
N ASP A 252 7.02 12.66 -22.49
CA ASP A 252 8.35 13.23 -22.33
C ASP A 252 9.06 12.69 -21.07
N THR A 253 10.39 12.71 -21.08
CA THR A 253 11.21 12.32 -19.90
C THR A 253 11.27 13.42 -18.84
N GLY A 254 10.74 14.60 -19.12
CA GLY A 254 10.67 15.74 -18.20
C GLY A 254 9.40 15.80 -17.36
N TRP A 255 8.53 14.78 -17.46
CA TRP A 255 7.27 14.63 -16.72
C TRP A 255 6.17 15.65 -17.00
N VAL A 256 6.33 16.56 -17.96
CA VAL A 256 5.34 17.63 -18.25
C VAL A 256 4.00 17.04 -18.70
N GLY A 257 4.05 16.03 -19.57
CA GLY A 257 2.85 15.32 -20.03
C GLY A 257 2.18 14.53 -18.92
N VAL A 258 2.96 13.85 -18.07
CA VAL A 258 2.43 13.07 -16.94
C VAL A 258 1.79 14.00 -15.90
N ASP A 259 2.43 15.13 -15.57
CA ASP A 259 1.90 16.13 -14.65
C ASP A 259 0.57 16.71 -15.14
N SER A 260 0.45 16.93 -16.45
CA SER A 260 -0.79 17.44 -17.07
C SER A 260 -1.95 16.44 -16.96
N ILE A 261 -1.66 15.13 -17.10
CA ILE A 261 -2.64 14.06 -16.91
C ILE A 261 -2.98 13.92 -15.42
N LYS A 262 -1.97 13.79 -14.55
CA LYS A 262 -2.13 13.65 -13.10
C LYS A 262 -2.96 14.80 -12.51
N ALA A 263 -2.74 16.04 -12.93
CA ALA A 263 -3.51 17.20 -12.46
C ALA A 263 -5.03 17.11 -12.73
N LYS A 264 -5.45 16.31 -13.72
CA LYS A 264 -6.85 16.11 -14.10
C LYS A 264 -7.46 14.83 -13.52
N TYR A 265 -6.67 13.77 -13.41
CA TYR A 265 -7.17 12.43 -13.09
C TYR A 265 -6.84 11.97 -11.66
N PHE A 266 -5.72 12.44 -11.09
CA PHE A 266 -5.33 12.11 -9.73
C PHE A 266 -6.03 13.02 -8.72
N ARG A 267 -6.60 12.42 -7.68
CA ARG A 267 -7.31 13.17 -6.64
C ARG A 267 -6.30 13.81 -5.69
N PRO A 268 -6.22 15.16 -5.58
CA PRO A 268 -5.15 15.82 -4.81
C PRO A 268 -5.12 15.44 -3.33
N ARG A 269 -6.25 15.02 -2.76
CA ARG A 269 -6.34 14.59 -1.35
C ARG A 269 -5.61 13.28 -1.07
N ARG A 270 -5.39 12.45 -2.10
CA ARG A 270 -4.61 11.21 -2.02
C ARG A 270 -3.11 11.45 -2.07
N ALA A 271 -2.65 12.65 -2.47
CA ALA A 271 -1.22 12.95 -2.62
C ALA A 271 -0.35 12.59 -1.40
N PRO A 272 -0.80 12.78 -0.15
CA PRO A 272 0.01 12.40 1.02
C PRO A 272 0.16 10.89 1.24
N PHE A 273 -0.63 10.05 0.57
CA PHE A 273 -0.69 8.61 0.88
C PHE A 273 -0.45 7.71 -0.32
N PHE A 274 -0.72 8.19 -1.53
CA PHE A 274 -0.69 7.39 -2.75
C PHE A 274 0.50 7.75 -3.64
N HIS A 275 1.25 6.73 -4.03
CA HIS A 275 2.03 6.78 -5.26
C HIS A 275 1.11 6.87 -6.47
N TYR A 276 1.59 7.45 -7.57
CA TYR A 276 0.86 7.51 -8.83
C TYR A 276 1.54 6.66 -9.91
N ALA A 277 0.78 5.78 -10.54
CA ALA A 277 1.21 4.96 -11.66
C ALA A 277 0.34 5.23 -12.89
N LEU A 278 0.98 5.51 -14.03
CA LEU A 278 0.28 5.66 -15.31
C LEU A 278 0.72 4.58 -16.31
N PHE A 279 -0.22 3.74 -16.73
CA PHE A 279 -0.04 2.80 -17.84
C PHE A 279 -0.33 3.49 -19.18
N ALA A 280 0.73 3.82 -19.91
CA ALA A 280 0.69 4.59 -21.15
C ALA A 280 1.31 3.84 -22.34
N ASN A 281 1.43 4.52 -23.48
CA ASN A 281 1.94 3.92 -24.71
C ASN A 281 3.46 3.79 -24.73
N THR A 282 4.17 4.91 -24.80
CA THR A 282 5.63 5.01 -24.86
C THR A 282 6.07 6.30 -24.17
N TYR A 283 7.34 6.41 -23.81
CA TYR A 283 7.97 7.68 -23.42
C TYR A 283 9.36 7.78 -24.04
N GLY A 284 9.76 8.97 -24.51
CA GLY A 284 11.06 9.19 -25.12
C GLY A 284 11.30 8.29 -26.34
N THR A 285 11.78 7.06 -26.10
CA THR A 285 11.94 5.99 -27.09
C THR A 285 10.75 5.02 -27.11
N THR A 286 10.62 4.19 -28.13
CA THR A 286 9.50 3.24 -28.24
C THR A 286 9.76 1.89 -27.56
N SER A 287 10.96 1.65 -27.01
CA SER A 287 11.37 0.34 -26.49
C SER A 287 11.46 0.27 -24.96
N SER A 288 11.33 1.39 -24.25
CA SER A 288 11.43 1.37 -22.80
C SER A 288 10.16 0.81 -22.13
N SER A 289 10.32 -0.01 -21.10
CA SER A 289 9.20 -0.62 -20.38
C SER A 289 8.54 0.33 -19.40
N GLY A 290 9.31 1.19 -18.72
CA GLY A 290 8.81 2.09 -17.68
C GLY A 290 9.82 3.15 -17.28
N LEU A 291 9.38 4.05 -16.40
CA LEU A 291 10.22 5.09 -15.78
C LEU A 291 9.62 5.53 -14.46
N SER A 292 10.42 5.52 -13.40
CA SER A 292 10.14 6.25 -12.16
C SER A 292 10.70 7.67 -12.21
N ARG A 293 10.01 8.62 -11.56
CA ARG A 293 10.41 10.04 -11.52
C ARG A 293 11.76 10.26 -10.85
N GLY A 294 12.15 9.37 -9.95
CA GLY A 294 13.38 9.47 -9.18
C GLY A 294 13.57 8.29 -8.24
N ILE A 295 14.59 8.35 -7.40
CA ILE A 295 14.92 7.29 -6.44
C ILE A 295 15.36 7.93 -5.11
N PRO A 296 14.54 7.87 -4.03
CA PRO A 296 13.12 7.50 -4.03
C PRO A 296 12.27 8.52 -4.81
N ALA A 297 11.00 8.19 -5.04
CA ALA A 297 10.01 9.05 -5.69
C ALA A 297 8.58 8.54 -5.42
N HIS A 298 7.57 9.24 -5.95
CA HIS A 298 6.16 8.87 -5.77
C HIS A 298 5.40 8.64 -7.08
N ASP A 299 6.02 8.91 -8.24
CA ASP A 299 5.38 8.83 -9.55
C ASP A 299 6.14 7.88 -10.48
N LEU A 300 5.41 7.02 -11.17
CA LEU A 300 5.95 6.08 -12.15
C LEU A 300 5.07 5.96 -13.39
N ILE A 301 5.66 5.50 -14.50
CA ILE A 301 4.94 5.14 -15.72
C ILE A 301 5.31 3.73 -16.18
N VAL A 302 4.34 3.02 -16.75
CA VAL A 302 4.51 1.73 -17.44
C VAL A 302 4.11 1.92 -18.90
N THR A 303 5.03 1.67 -19.84
CA THR A 303 4.92 2.08 -21.24
C THR A 303 5.24 0.96 -22.24
N LEU A 304 4.56 -0.17 -22.08
CA LEU A 304 4.75 -1.36 -22.92
C LEU A 304 3.98 -1.29 -24.26
N GLY A 305 3.46 -0.13 -24.66
CA GLY A 305 2.61 0.02 -25.83
C GLY A 305 3.32 -0.17 -27.17
N GLY A 306 4.63 0.10 -27.23
CA GLY A 306 5.48 -0.09 -28.42
C GLY A 306 6.08 -1.50 -28.55
N TRP A 307 5.78 -2.41 -27.63
CA TRP A 307 6.39 -3.75 -27.57
C TRP A 307 5.71 -4.73 -28.54
N SER A 308 6.38 -5.86 -28.82
CA SER A 308 5.92 -6.87 -29.79
C SER A 308 4.53 -7.42 -29.48
N THR A 309 4.21 -7.58 -28.19
CA THR A 309 2.84 -7.67 -27.69
C THR A 309 2.45 -6.28 -27.20
N PRO A 310 1.55 -5.55 -27.89
CA PRO A 310 1.15 -4.22 -27.46
C PRO A 310 0.57 -4.23 -26.05
N GLY A 311 1.15 -3.44 -25.14
CA GLY A 311 0.82 -3.45 -23.71
C GLY A 311 1.58 -4.50 -22.89
N GLY A 312 2.47 -5.28 -23.52
CA GLY A 312 3.27 -6.33 -22.90
C GLY A 312 2.48 -7.57 -22.52
N THR A 313 3.20 -8.65 -22.24
CA THR A 313 2.66 -9.83 -21.57
C THR A 313 2.34 -9.52 -20.10
N GLU A 314 1.54 -10.36 -19.46
CA GLU A 314 1.17 -10.21 -18.04
C GLU A 314 2.41 -10.08 -17.12
N LEU A 315 3.41 -10.94 -17.32
CA LEU A 315 4.66 -10.90 -16.57
C LEU A 315 5.48 -9.63 -16.83
N GLN A 316 5.48 -9.12 -18.06
CA GLN A 316 6.16 -7.86 -18.39
C GLN A 316 5.47 -6.67 -17.72
N GLN A 317 4.13 -6.64 -17.69
CA GLN A 317 3.38 -5.62 -16.98
C GLN A 317 3.70 -5.64 -15.48
N ALA A 318 3.61 -6.82 -14.86
CA ALA A 318 3.84 -6.99 -13.43
C ALA A 318 5.29 -6.67 -13.03
N GLY A 319 6.26 -7.23 -13.76
CA GLY A 319 7.67 -7.01 -13.50
C GLY A 319 8.09 -5.56 -13.72
N THR A 320 7.51 -4.87 -14.71
CA THR A 320 7.75 -3.43 -14.91
C THR A 320 7.13 -2.60 -13.80
N LEU A 321 5.86 -2.84 -13.46
CA LEU A 321 5.20 -2.13 -12.36
C LEU A 321 5.98 -2.27 -11.05
N MET A 322 6.40 -3.50 -10.71
CA MET A 322 7.18 -3.76 -9.52
C MET A 322 8.56 -3.07 -9.59
N HIS A 323 9.25 -3.12 -10.73
CA HIS A 323 10.54 -2.46 -10.90
C HIS A 323 10.46 -0.93 -10.70
N GLU A 324 9.51 -0.27 -11.37
CA GLU A 324 9.36 1.18 -11.22
C GLU A 324 8.85 1.58 -9.83
N LEU A 325 8.01 0.75 -9.20
CA LEU A 325 7.62 0.96 -7.81
C LEU A 325 8.83 0.79 -6.88
N GLY A 326 9.73 -0.14 -7.18
CA GLY A 326 11.00 -0.33 -6.48
C GLY A 326 11.85 0.94 -6.45
N HIS A 327 11.92 1.68 -7.57
CA HIS A 327 12.55 3.00 -7.61
C HIS A 327 11.85 4.02 -6.72
N ASN A 328 10.51 4.08 -6.78
CA ASN A 328 9.73 4.95 -5.90
C ASN A 328 10.06 4.71 -4.42
N ILE A 329 10.21 3.44 -4.03
CA ILE A 329 10.57 3.04 -2.66
C ILE A 329 12.08 2.86 -2.43
N GLY A 330 12.91 3.51 -3.24
CA GLY A 330 14.33 3.75 -2.95
C GLY A 330 15.33 2.71 -3.47
N LEU A 331 14.90 1.70 -4.23
CA LEU A 331 15.79 0.70 -4.82
C LEU A 331 16.41 1.19 -6.13
N ARG A 332 17.65 0.77 -6.37
CA ARG A 332 18.39 0.99 -7.63
C ARG A 332 18.59 -0.33 -8.37
N HIS A 333 19.11 -0.29 -9.60
CA HIS A 333 19.29 -1.50 -10.41
C HIS A 333 20.28 -2.53 -9.84
N GLY A 334 21.17 -2.12 -8.93
CA GLY A 334 22.06 -2.98 -8.15
C GLY A 334 21.68 -3.11 -6.67
N GLY A 335 20.47 -2.65 -6.32
CA GLY A 335 19.93 -2.54 -4.96
C GLY A 335 20.27 -1.20 -4.32
N ASN A 336 21.54 -1.02 -3.95
CA ASN A 336 22.09 0.21 -3.37
C ASN A 336 23.07 0.96 -4.29
N ASP A 337 23.22 0.52 -5.53
CA ASP A 337 24.04 1.15 -6.55
C ASP A 337 23.36 1.04 -7.93
N ASP A 338 23.88 1.79 -8.91
CA ASP A 338 23.28 1.93 -10.23
C ASP A 338 23.75 0.87 -11.25
N ALA A 339 24.45 -0.18 -10.81
CA ALA A 339 24.99 -1.18 -11.72
C ALA A 339 23.86 -1.99 -12.37
N ASN A 340 23.76 -1.89 -13.70
CA ASN A 340 22.85 -2.70 -14.49
C ASN A 340 23.37 -4.13 -14.62
N TYR A 341 22.46 -5.11 -14.71
CA TYR A 341 22.80 -6.52 -14.92
C TYR A 341 23.79 -7.09 -13.88
N LYS A 342 23.79 -6.51 -12.67
CA LYS A 342 24.71 -6.85 -11.57
C LYS A 342 24.59 -8.34 -11.21
N PRO A 343 25.64 -9.16 -11.39
CA PRO A 343 25.51 -10.62 -11.38
C PRO A 343 25.14 -11.20 -10.01
N ASN A 344 25.58 -10.55 -8.94
CA ASN A 344 25.32 -10.95 -7.56
C ASN A 344 24.04 -10.32 -6.97
N TYR A 345 23.22 -9.69 -7.80
CA TYR A 345 21.97 -9.04 -7.38
C TYR A 345 20.76 -9.75 -7.98
N LEU A 346 20.16 -10.62 -7.15
CA LEU A 346 19.04 -11.48 -7.50
C LEU A 346 17.74 -10.77 -7.12
N SER A 347 17.22 -9.93 -8.02
CA SER A 347 16.07 -9.04 -7.78
C SER A 347 15.39 -8.66 -9.09
N VAL A 348 14.08 -8.38 -9.08
CA VAL A 348 13.36 -7.80 -10.23
C VAL A 348 13.89 -6.40 -10.62
N MET A 349 14.59 -5.72 -9.70
CA MET A 349 15.30 -4.47 -9.99
C MET A 349 16.49 -4.66 -10.93
N ASN A 350 16.96 -5.89 -11.12
CA ASN A 350 18.00 -6.21 -12.09
C ASN A 350 17.34 -6.60 -13.44
N TYR A 351 17.78 -5.96 -14.52
CA TYR A 351 17.29 -6.19 -15.88
C TYR A 351 17.42 -7.64 -16.39
N GLU A 352 18.27 -8.48 -15.79
CA GLU A 352 18.25 -9.93 -16.08
C GLU A 352 16.91 -10.60 -15.74
N TYR A 353 16.15 -10.02 -14.80
CA TYR A 353 14.95 -10.60 -14.20
C TYR A 353 13.70 -9.76 -14.41
N GLN A 354 13.79 -8.43 -14.64
CA GLN A 354 12.63 -7.53 -14.70
C GLN A 354 11.44 -8.07 -15.52
N THR A 355 11.67 -8.63 -16.70
CA THR A 355 10.59 -9.02 -17.63
C THR A 355 10.33 -10.52 -17.70
N VAL A 356 11.07 -11.32 -16.94
CA VAL A 356 11.04 -12.79 -16.97
C VAL A 356 10.96 -13.43 -15.59
N GLY A 357 11.09 -12.65 -14.52
CA GLY A 357 11.10 -13.09 -13.13
C GLY A 357 12.35 -13.89 -12.74
N LEU A 358 12.43 -14.20 -11.44
CA LEU A 358 13.43 -15.09 -10.85
C LEU A 358 12.96 -16.55 -10.95
N ARG A 359 13.92 -17.47 -10.83
CA ARG A 359 13.65 -18.86 -10.48
C ARG A 359 13.85 -19.05 -8.98
N ILE A 360 12.82 -19.40 -8.24
CA ILE A 360 12.89 -19.63 -6.78
C ILE A 360 12.27 -20.99 -6.46
N ASP A 361 12.98 -21.84 -5.74
CA ASP A 361 12.59 -23.22 -5.39
C ASP A 361 12.14 -24.05 -6.61
N GLY A 362 12.81 -23.82 -7.75
CA GLY A 362 12.50 -24.48 -9.02
C GLY A 362 11.27 -23.94 -9.76
N VAL A 363 10.58 -22.94 -9.20
CA VAL A 363 9.47 -22.23 -9.85
C VAL A 363 10.03 -21.04 -10.64
N ASP A 364 9.71 -20.97 -11.93
CA ASP A 364 10.08 -19.87 -12.82
C ASP A 364 9.12 -18.68 -12.71
N SER A 365 9.55 -17.52 -13.22
CA SER A 365 8.74 -16.30 -13.34
C SER A 365 8.24 -15.72 -12.02
N VAL A 366 8.98 -15.95 -10.92
CA VAL A 366 8.66 -15.40 -9.60
C VAL A 366 9.10 -13.94 -9.53
N LEU A 367 8.19 -13.03 -9.18
CA LEU A 367 8.53 -11.64 -8.90
C LEU A 367 8.95 -11.49 -7.45
N ASP A 368 10.14 -10.92 -7.22
CA ASP A 368 10.67 -10.70 -5.89
C ASP A 368 11.76 -9.62 -5.92
N TYR A 369 11.88 -8.85 -4.84
CA TYR A 369 13.12 -8.13 -4.59
C TYR A 369 14.14 -9.03 -3.90
N SER A 370 15.39 -8.61 -3.82
CA SER A 370 16.42 -9.46 -3.26
C SER A 370 16.18 -9.74 -1.78
N ARG A 371 16.10 -11.02 -1.42
CA ARG A 371 16.06 -11.49 -0.02
C ARG A 371 17.44 -11.75 0.57
N VAL A 372 18.47 -11.73 -0.27
CA VAL A 372 19.79 -12.27 0.03
C VAL A 372 20.88 -11.23 -0.12
N ARG A 373 21.97 -11.41 0.61
CA ARG A 373 23.21 -10.66 0.45
C ARG A 373 24.26 -11.59 -0.11
N VAL A 374 24.80 -11.22 -1.26
CA VAL A 374 25.83 -11.97 -1.97
C VAL A 374 27.09 -11.13 -2.04
N ALA A 375 28.24 -11.75 -1.82
CA ALA A 375 29.54 -11.11 -1.83
C ALA A 375 29.84 -10.42 -3.17
N SER A 376 30.80 -9.50 -3.12
CA SER A 376 31.25 -8.78 -4.31
C SER A 376 31.79 -9.72 -5.39
N VAL A 377 31.58 -9.35 -6.64
CA VAL A 377 32.05 -10.10 -7.82
C VAL A 377 32.88 -9.17 -8.70
N SER A 378 34.00 -9.66 -9.23
CA SER A 378 34.77 -8.94 -10.24
C SER A 378 34.77 -9.68 -11.56
N GLU A 379 34.56 -8.94 -12.63
CA GLU A 379 34.60 -9.45 -14.00
C GLU A 379 35.97 -9.95 -14.38
N THR A 380 37.05 -9.38 -13.84
CA THR A 380 38.44 -9.78 -14.17
C THR A 380 38.84 -11.14 -13.62
N SER A 381 38.09 -11.69 -12.66
CA SER A 381 38.53 -12.83 -11.86
C SER A 381 37.35 -13.72 -11.43
N VAL A 382 36.46 -14.04 -12.36
CA VAL A 382 35.31 -14.92 -12.12
C VAL A 382 35.77 -16.35 -11.86
N ASN A 383 35.30 -16.96 -10.78
CA ASN A 383 35.56 -18.35 -10.43
C ASN A 383 34.23 -19.09 -10.25
N GLU A 384 33.94 -20.09 -11.08
CA GLU A 384 32.63 -20.75 -11.11
C GLU A 384 32.35 -21.63 -9.88
N VAL A 385 33.33 -21.87 -9.01
CA VAL A 385 33.17 -22.59 -7.74
C VAL A 385 32.82 -21.66 -6.58
N SER A 386 33.13 -20.37 -6.69
CA SER A 386 32.98 -19.42 -5.60
C SER A 386 32.40 -18.06 -6.03
N ALA A 387 31.78 -17.99 -7.21
CA ALA A 387 31.32 -16.73 -7.80
C ALA A 387 30.27 -16.04 -6.93
N PHE A 388 29.44 -16.80 -6.22
CA PHE A 388 28.41 -16.28 -5.34
C PHE A 388 28.60 -16.85 -3.94
N ALA A 389 29.22 -16.05 -3.07
CA ALA A 389 29.36 -16.38 -1.66
C ALA A 389 28.30 -15.62 -0.83
N PRO A 390 27.60 -16.26 0.11
CA PRO A 390 26.63 -15.58 0.95
C PRO A 390 27.32 -14.67 1.97
N ILE A 391 26.68 -13.54 2.28
CA ILE A 391 27.06 -12.67 3.39
C ILE A 391 25.98 -12.73 4.46
N ALA A 392 26.38 -12.97 5.71
CA ALA A 392 25.47 -13.02 6.85
C ALA A 392 24.49 -11.83 6.88
N PRO A 393 23.19 -12.05 7.17
CA PRO A 393 22.62 -13.30 7.67
C PRO A 393 22.28 -14.34 6.58
N THR A 394 22.52 -14.04 5.30
CA THR A 394 22.31 -15.00 4.22
C THR A 394 23.23 -16.21 4.40
N THR A 395 22.69 -17.38 4.14
CA THR A 395 23.37 -18.67 4.19
C THR A 395 23.43 -19.32 2.82
N GLU A 396 24.25 -20.36 2.67
CA GLU A 396 24.27 -21.19 1.45
C GLU A 396 22.90 -21.79 1.15
N ALA A 397 22.14 -22.16 2.19
CA ALA A 397 20.79 -22.71 2.03
C ALA A 397 19.82 -21.70 1.42
N ASP A 398 19.99 -20.40 1.70
CA ASP A 398 19.17 -19.34 1.09
C ASP A 398 19.53 -19.18 -0.40
N LEU A 399 20.82 -19.19 -0.74
CA LEU A 399 21.27 -19.13 -2.13
C LEU A 399 20.90 -20.38 -2.93
N ALA A 400 20.79 -21.54 -2.27
CA ALA A 400 20.39 -22.80 -2.89
C ALA A 400 18.97 -22.80 -3.44
N ARG A 401 18.15 -21.80 -3.07
CA ARG A 401 16.76 -21.66 -3.54
C ARG A 401 16.65 -20.86 -4.83
N ILE A 402 17.64 -20.03 -5.17
CA ILE A 402 17.50 -19.00 -6.20
C ILE A 402 18.33 -19.36 -7.43
N GLY A 403 17.71 -19.37 -8.60
CA GLY A 403 18.40 -19.54 -9.88
C GLY A 403 19.10 -18.27 -10.35
N VAL A 404 20.18 -18.44 -11.12
CA VAL A 404 20.97 -17.30 -11.64
C VAL A 404 20.77 -17.16 -13.15
N ARG A 405 20.58 -15.91 -13.59
CA ARG A 405 20.54 -15.53 -15.01
C ARG A 405 21.75 -14.69 -15.33
N VAL A 406 22.38 -14.99 -16.46
CA VAL A 406 23.54 -14.25 -16.95
C VAL A 406 23.38 -14.08 -18.45
N ASN A 407 23.48 -12.86 -18.94
CA ASN A 407 23.38 -12.54 -20.36
C ASN A 407 22.09 -13.07 -21.01
N GLY A 408 20.97 -13.01 -20.27
CA GLY A 408 19.65 -13.42 -20.74
C GLY A 408 19.41 -14.93 -20.69
N VAL A 409 20.37 -15.71 -20.17
CA VAL A 409 20.31 -17.17 -20.11
C VAL A 409 20.23 -17.63 -18.66
N GLN A 410 19.22 -18.46 -18.37
CA GLN A 410 19.12 -19.16 -17.09
C GLN A 410 20.22 -20.23 -17.00
N ARG A 411 21.08 -20.13 -15.99
CA ARG A 411 22.13 -21.13 -15.74
C ARG A 411 21.53 -22.36 -15.07
N ALA A 412 22.12 -23.52 -15.36
CA ALA A 412 21.73 -24.79 -14.77
C ALA A 412 22.24 -24.84 -13.32
N GLY A 413 21.32 -24.85 -12.36
CA GLY A 413 21.63 -24.82 -10.93
C GLY A 413 21.08 -23.58 -10.24
N THR A 414 21.63 -23.31 -9.05
CA THR A 414 21.20 -22.25 -8.12
C THR A 414 22.39 -21.40 -7.70
N ALA A 415 22.17 -20.29 -7.01
CA ALA A 415 23.21 -19.36 -6.62
C ALA A 415 24.24 -19.96 -5.65
N SER A 416 23.92 -21.05 -4.95
CA SER A 416 24.89 -21.81 -4.13
C SER A 416 25.69 -22.86 -4.91
N ALA A 417 25.29 -23.16 -6.14
CA ALA A 417 25.92 -24.23 -6.92
C ALA A 417 27.22 -23.72 -7.57
N ASN A 418 28.10 -24.67 -7.89
CA ASN A 418 29.13 -24.38 -8.88
C ASN A 418 28.43 -24.20 -10.24
N LEU A 419 28.36 -22.96 -10.72
CA LEU A 419 27.59 -22.60 -11.91
C LEU A 419 28.51 -22.44 -13.12
N ASP A 420 28.18 -23.10 -14.23
CA ASP A 420 28.78 -22.83 -15.54
C ASP A 420 28.28 -21.46 -16.05
N ILE A 421 28.86 -20.40 -15.50
CA ILE A 421 28.52 -19.00 -15.72
C ILE A 421 28.77 -18.60 -17.15
N ASN A 422 29.84 -19.10 -17.78
CA ASN A 422 30.14 -18.77 -19.17
C ASN A 422 29.41 -19.66 -20.18
N GLY A 423 28.83 -20.78 -19.75
CA GLY A 423 28.08 -21.70 -20.62
C GLY A 423 28.99 -22.56 -21.50
N SER A 424 30.21 -22.82 -21.07
CA SER A 424 31.19 -23.64 -21.80
C SER A 424 30.89 -25.14 -21.73
N GLY A 425 29.97 -25.56 -20.88
CA GLY A 425 29.63 -26.95 -20.59
C GLY A 425 30.49 -27.59 -19.50
N ALA A 426 31.37 -26.83 -18.84
CA ALA A 426 32.24 -27.32 -17.78
C ALA A 426 32.50 -26.24 -16.71
N ILE A 427 32.58 -26.65 -15.45
CA ILE A 427 32.90 -25.77 -14.32
C ILE A 427 34.40 -25.39 -14.34
N GLN A 428 34.67 -24.09 -14.33
CA GLN A 428 36.01 -23.51 -14.32
C GLN A 428 36.45 -23.13 -12.90
N THR A 429 37.48 -23.84 -12.43
CA THR A 429 38.13 -23.57 -11.13
C THR A 429 39.21 -22.50 -11.20
N ALA A 430 39.73 -22.23 -12.41
CA ALA A 430 40.66 -21.14 -12.66
C ALA A 430 39.90 -19.85 -12.95
N SER A 431 40.36 -18.72 -12.41
CA SER A 431 39.70 -17.45 -12.64
C SER A 431 39.87 -16.97 -14.08
N TYR A 432 38.81 -16.40 -14.65
CA TYR A 432 38.78 -15.83 -16.00
C TYR A 432 38.03 -14.51 -16.05
N ALA A 433 38.26 -13.76 -17.13
CA ALA A 433 37.53 -12.52 -17.39
C ALA A 433 36.15 -12.83 -18.00
N TYR A 434 35.08 -12.22 -17.49
CA TYR A 434 33.73 -12.39 -18.03
C TYR A 434 32.90 -11.12 -17.87
N ASN A 435 32.36 -10.64 -18.99
CA ASN A 435 31.46 -9.49 -19.02
C ASN A 435 30.04 -9.94 -18.64
N PHE A 436 29.59 -9.51 -17.47
CA PHE A 436 28.24 -9.74 -16.96
C PHE A 436 27.28 -8.63 -17.38
N ASN A 437 27.72 -7.37 -17.41
CA ASN A 437 26.84 -6.23 -17.53
C ASN A 437 26.56 -5.76 -18.98
N ARG A 438 27.18 -6.43 -19.94
CA ARG A 438 27.07 -6.22 -21.40
C ARG A 438 27.55 -4.85 -21.85
N ASP A 439 28.49 -4.27 -21.12
CA ASP A 439 29.18 -3.07 -21.56
C ASP A 439 30.31 -3.41 -22.56
N SER A 440 31.24 -2.48 -22.78
CA SER A 440 32.33 -2.67 -23.75
C SER A 440 33.56 -3.41 -23.21
N ASP A 441 33.62 -3.78 -21.93
CA ASP A 441 34.80 -4.40 -21.33
C ASP A 441 34.50 -5.62 -20.43
N SER A 442 35.38 -5.94 -19.49
CA SER A 442 35.24 -7.06 -18.55
C SER A 442 36.07 -6.79 -17.29
N VAL A 443 36.09 -5.52 -16.86
CA VAL A 443 36.96 -5.06 -15.76
C VAL A 443 36.19 -4.60 -14.53
N ASP A 444 34.86 -4.71 -14.53
CA ASP A 444 34.05 -4.17 -13.45
C ASP A 444 34.22 -4.90 -12.12
N PHE A 445 33.97 -4.13 -11.06
CA PHE A 445 33.85 -4.62 -9.70
C PHE A 445 32.45 -4.31 -9.17
N PHE A 446 31.68 -5.36 -8.93
CA PHE A 446 30.35 -5.27 -8.36
C PHE A 446 30.45 -5.44 -6.84
N PRO A 447 30.10 -4.42 -6.03
CA PRO A 447 30.09 -4.56 -4.59
C PRO A 447 29.03 -5.58 -4.13
N ALA A 448 29.11 -5.97 -2.86
CA ALA A 448 28.14 -6.89 -2.27
C ALA A 448 26.70 -6.40 -2.47
N SER A 449 25.78 -7.33 -2.75
CA SER A 449 24.35 -7.02 -2.84
C SER A 449 23.72 -6.84 -1.47
N GLN A 450 22.50 -6.29 -1.48
CA GLN A 450 21.70 -6.04 -0.28
C GLN A 450 20.43 -6.90 -0.27
N ASN A 451 19.89 -7.11 0.93
CA ASN A 451 18.48 -7.50 1.06
C ASN A 451 17.64 -6.23 0.88
N ASP A 452 16.87 -6.20 -0.20
CA ASP A 452 16.07 -5.06 -0.63
C ASP A 452 14.84 -4.84 0.23
N TRP A 453 14.15 -5.92 0.62
CA TRP A 453 12.91 -5.82 1.40
C TRP A 453 13.12 -5.12 2.73
N LEU A 454 14.30 -5.25 3.33
CA LEU A 454 14.67 -4.53 4.55
C LEU A 454 15.18 -3.11 4.29
N ALA A 455 15.37 -2.70 3.04
CA ALA A 455 15.97 -1.44 2.59
C ALA A 455 14.98 -0.47 1.94
N LEU A 456 13.71 -0.82 1.85
CA LEU A 456 12.67 0.02 1.26
C LEU A 456 12.52 1.35 2.02
N VAL A 457 12.22 2.40 1.27
CA VAL A 457 11.97 3.77 1.75
C VAL A 457 10.53 4.14 1.40
N TYR A 458 9.68 4.26 2.42
CA TYR A 458 8.24 4.44 2.22
C TYR A 458 7.79 5.91 2.06
N ASP A 459 8.70 6.89 2.17
CA ASP A 459 8.32 8.31 2.19
C ASP A 459 8.09 8.94 0.81
N GLY A 460 8.26 8.19 -0.27
CA GLY A 460 8.07 8.67 -1.65
C GLY A 460 8.82 9.96 -1.97
N ALA A 461 10.05 10.10 -1.47
CA ALA A 461 10.85 11.33 -1.50
C ALA A 461 10.27 12.48 -0.66
N GLY A 462 9.73 12.14 0.51
CA GLY A 462 9.09 13.07 1.44
C GLY A 462 7.73 13.60 0.97
N GLN A 463 7.11 12.95 -0.02
CA GLN A 463 5.76 13.29 -0.49
C GLN A 463 4.69 12.35 0.08
N ILE A 464 5.09 11.15 0.53
CA ILE A 464 4.22 10.17 1.17
C ILE A 464 4.45 10.23 2.68
N GLY A 465 3.34 10.17 3.40
CA GLY A 465 3.21 10.31 4.83
C GLY A 465 2.66 11.66 5.28
N ASP A 466 2.10 11.66 6.47
CA ASP A 466 1.42 12.78 7.11
C ASP A 466 2.19 13.32 8.33
N GLY A 467 3.52 13.19 8.32
CA GLY A 467 4.47 13.45 9.41
C GLY A 467 4.51 14.87 10.02
N TRP A 468 3.48 15.69 9.78
CA TRP A 468 3.12 16.86 10.57
C TRP A 468 2.19 16.52 11.74
N LEU A 469 1.55 15.34 11.73
CA LEU A 469 0.88 14.72 12.87
C LEU A 469 1.96 13.98 13.67
N GLY A 470 2.40 14.54 14.80
CA GLY A 470 3.44 13.96 15.67
C GLY A 470 4.89 14.22 15.21
N THR A 471 5.35 15.48 15.25
CA THR A 471 6.74 15.82 14.88
C THR A 471 7.80 15.03 15.65
N THR A 472 8.64 14.34 14.87
CA THR A 472 10.04 13.96 15.12
C THR A 472 10.34 12.91 16.19
N GLN A 473 10.42 11.63 15.80
CA GLN A 473 11.58 10.78 16.12
C GLN A 473 11.94 9.87 14.95
N GLY A 474 13.09 10.14 14.32
CA GLY A 474 13.74 9.11 13.53
C GLY A 474 14.27 8.03 14.47
N LEU A 475 13.80 6.79 14.34
CA LEU A 475 14.41 5.66 15.03
C LEU A 475 14.43 4.38 14.17
N SER A 476 15.64 4.09 13.71
CA SER A 476 16.27 2.76 13.61
C SER A 476 15.40 1.54 13.29
N ARG A 477 15.49 1.16 12.00
CA ARG A 477 15.66 -0.19 11.45
C ARG A 477 16.02 -1.28 12.49
N GLN A 478 15.10 -2.19 12.81
CA GLN A 478 15.48 -3.50 13.40
C GLN A 478 14.51 -4.67 13.09
N GLN A 479 14.94 -5.47 12.11
CA GLN A 479 15.05 -6.95 12.00
C GLN A 479 13.89 -7.93 12.33
N PRO A 480 13.86 -9.09 11.64
CA PRO A 480 12.64 -9.84 11.32
C PRO A 480 12.49 -11.20 12.04
N PHE A 481 11.25 -11.69 12.14
CA PHE A 481 10.90 -13.08 12.46
C PHE A 481 9.86 -13.63 11.47
N PHE A 482 10.02 -14.92 11.09
CA PHE A 482 9.31 -15.63 10.02
C PHE A 482 8.05 -16.37 10.49
N VAL A 483 6.90 -16.25 9.80
CA VAL A 483 5.84 -17.30 9.66
C VAL A 483 5.03 -17.08 8.35
N VAL A 484 4.17 -18.05 8.00
CA VAL A 484 3.55 -18.41 6.70
C VAL A 484 2.52 -17.40 6.13
N PRO A 485 2.36 -17.29 4.78
CA PRO A 485 1.54 -16.27 4.10
C PRO A 485 0.01 -16.47 4.20
N GLU A 486 -0.73 -15.36 4.20
CA GLU A 486 -2.18 -15.30 3.96
C GLU A 486 -2.50 -15.04 2.50
N LYS A 487 -3.62 -15.61 2.02
CA LYS A 487 -4.13 -15.43 0.65
C LYS A 487 -4.87 -14.10 0.54
N THR A 488 -4.62 -13.39 -0.56
CA THR A 488 -5.35 -12.17 -0.95
C THR A 488 -6.77 -12.47 -1.40
N ASP A 489 -7.72 -11.65 -0.96
CA ASP A 489 -9.07 -11.60 -1.52
C ASP A 489 -9.06 -10.91 -2.89
N SER A 490 -9.93 -11.37 -3.79
CA SER A 490 -10.05 -10.88 -5.17
C SER A 490 -10.34 -9.38 -5.26
N CYS A 491 -9.63 -8.67 -6.15
CA CYS A 491 -9.73 -7.23 -6.34
C CYS A 491 -11.16 -6.73 -6.59
N LEU A 492 -11.60 -5.78 -5.76
CA LEU A 492 -12.87 -5.07 -5.92
C LEU A 492 -12.69 -3.95 -6.96
N THR A 493 -13.36 -4.06 -8.10
CA THR A 493 -13.45 -2.95 -9.07
C THR A 493 -14.66 -2.07 -8.77
N GLU A 494 -14.58 -0.76 -9.03
CA GLU A 494 -15.68 0.19 -8.82
C GLU A 494 -16.94 -0.19 -9.63
N GLN A 495 -16.78 -0.86 -10.78
CA GLN A 495 -17.86 -1.44 -11.58
C GLN A 495 -18.51 -2.70 -10.99
N MET A 496 -17.79 -3.48 -10.17
CA MET A 496 -18.34 -4.67 -9.49
C MET A 496 -19.16 -4.31 -8.24
N LEU A 497 -18.98 -3.11 -7.69
CA LEU A 497 -19.76 -2.57 -6.57
C LEU A 497 -21.13 -2.02 -7.00
N LEU A 498 -21.32 -1.67 -8.27
CA LEU A 498 -22.59 -1.15 -8.81
C LEU A 498 -23.58 -2.25 -9.26
N LYS A 499 -23.22 -3.53 -9.11
CA LYS A 499 -24.01 -4.69 -9.60
C LYS A 499 -24.24 -5.80 -8.56
N ARG A 500 -23.99 -5.56 -7.28
CA ARG A 500 -24.36 -6.49 -6.21
C ARG A 500 -25.36 -5.86 -5.26
#